data_AF-A0A832E1W0-F1
#
_entry.id   AF-A0A832E1W0-F1
#
_cell.length_a   1.000
_cell.length_b   1.000
_cell.length_c   1.000
_cell.angle_alpha   90.00
_cell.angle_beta   90.00
_cell.angle_gamma   90.00
#
_symmetry.space_group_name_H-M   'P 1'
#
loop_
_entity.id
_entity.type
_entity.pdbx_description
1 polymer ?
#
loop_
_entity_poly.entity_id
_entity_poly.type
_entity_poly.pdbx_seq_one_letter_code
_entity_poly.pdbx_strand_id
1 'polypeptide(L)'
;IARQFGARVYSIPWENDFAKARNAALRKATQPWILYLDADERLYPEYHSAVKQALASDDADAYYVKILSHLNGKLGNVPHTQNYPRIFKNLPGVQFEGKIHEQITPSLSRLGARFKNLDITIEHLGYNLPPEDIEAKIKRNLKFLEEQVAAEPDNWYALFQLGQTYIVDDQIDKGLTILHRLLQFDNITVTIAASALALIGNQLFLRKDYLSAREYIHKSIEIAPNQRLGYFLLSEIEAALENWDAAIRALEKYLENEELAFSDLGVDKVLDHKLVVFRLARNWIQLGRYENAAEIFQAHLLQRGYFDTEILEKFLQILAHIPETAIVEQYIQTLFGQIPNDVNSELYYRLIATFCQEKGLLSLETQVLSLAVQHFPQSALFWYALGNARAKSNEFTEAIQAYEKAITLSPTLYEAYYNAAVLAMKNGNFPTAMNWFERISQQFPQYREEANRRIAALLIKSGQLEAALQRLGVPAAKTQEVLKMHGNVPNM
;
A
#
# COMPACT_ATOMS: atom_id res chain seq x y z
N ILE A 1 20.75 -2.45 30.44
CA ILE A 1 19.73 -1.65 29.73
C ILE A 1 18.90 -0.81 30.71
N ALA A 2 17.80 -1.28 31.30
CA ALA A 2 16.89 -0.42 32.10
C ALA A 2 17.58 0.41 33.20
N ARG A 3 18.47 -0.19 34.01
CA ARG A 3 19.25 0.53 35.04
C ARG A 3 20.13 1.66 34.47
N GLN A 4 20.66 1.51 33.25
CA GLN A 4 21.50 2.53 32.61
C GLN A 4 20.72 3.79 32.22
N PHE A 5 19.40 3.66 32.05
CA PHE A 5 18.48 4.77 31.80
C PHE A 5 17.81 5.29 33.09
N GLY A 6 18.34 4.93 34.27
CA GLY A 6 17.85 5.42 35.56
C GLY A 6 16.62 4.71 36.12
N ALA A 7 16.16 3.62 35.50
CA ALA A 7 15.03 2.87 36.02
C ALA A 7 15.38 2.14 37.33
N ARG A 8 14.45 2.17 38.29
CA ARG A 8 14.50 1.30 39.47
C ARG A 8 14.08 -0.11 39.06
N VAL A 9 15.01 -1.08 39.17
CA VAL A 9 14.77 -2.47 38.78
C VAL A 9 14.63 -3.34 40.03
N TYR A 10 13.49 -4.02 40.14
CA TYR A 10 13.17 -4.94 41.22
C TYR A 10 13.18 -6.39 40.69
N SER A 11 13.62 -7.32 41.53
CA SER A 11 13.60 -8.75 41.22
C SER A 11 12.62 -9.46 42.14
N ILE A 12 11.82 -10.35 41.57
CA ILE A 12 10.83 -11.18 42.27
C ILE A 12 10.97 -12.61 41.77
N PRO A 13 10.63 -13.63 42.57
CA PRO A 13 10.50 -15.00 42.09
C PRO A 13 9.44 -15.10 40.97
N TRP A 14 9.73 -15.88 39.92
CA TRP A 14 8.75 -16.15 38.87
C TRP A 14 7.79 -17.25 39.33
N GLU A 15 6.51 -16.93 39.43
CA GLU A 15 5.45 -17.82 39.94
C GLU A 15 4.50 -18.32 38.83
N ASN A 16 4.92 -18.26 37.55
CA ASN A 16 4.07 -18.61 36.40
C ASN A 16 2.76 -17.80 36.32
N ASP A 17 2.82 -16.52 36.70
CA ASP A 17 1.67 -15.62 36.80
C ASP A 17 2.12 -14.20 36.44
N PHE A 18 1.71 -13.75 35.25
CA PHE A 18 2.08 -12.43 34.73
C PHE A 18 1.42 -11.30 35.54
N ALA A 19 0.18 -11.48 36.00
CA ALA A 19 -0.51 -10.51 36.85
C ALA A 19 0.25 -10.31 38.18
N LYS A 20 0.73 -11.38 38.83
CA LYS A 20 1.56 -11.25 40.05
C LYS A 20 2.80 -10.40 39.80
N ALA A 21 3.47 -10.61 38.67
CA ALA A 21 4.64 -9.83 38.30
C ALA A 21 4.30 -8.35 38.06
N ARG A 22 3.25 -8.06 37.28
CA ARG A 22 2.79 -6.68 37.05
C ARG A 22 2.35 -6.00 38.34
N ASN A 23 1.60 -6.70 39.19
CA ASN A 23 1.14 -6.18 40.48
C ASN A 23 2.29 -5.89 41.46
N ALA A 24 3.35 -6.71 41.44
CA ALA A 24 4.56 -6.43 42.22
C ALA A 24 5.26 -5.15 41.76
N ALA A 25 5.32 -4.90 40.45
CA ALA A 25 5.84 -3.64 39.90
C ALA A 25 4.91 -2.46 40.21
N LEU A 26 3.59 -2.63 40.06
CA LEU A 26 2.58 -1.60 40.33
C LEU A 26 2.66 -1.09 41.77
N ARG A 27 2.81 -1.98 42.75
CA ARG A 27 3.00 -1.63 44.17
C ARG A 27 4.25 -0.78 44.46
N LYS A 28 5.22 -0.71 43.53
CA LYS A 28 6.42 0.13 43.66
C LYS A 28 6.26 1.50 43.00
N ALA A 29 5.20 1.72 42.23
CA ALA A 29 4.95 2.97 41.55
C ALA A 29 4.40 4.02 42.52
N THR A 30 4.94 5.24 42.46
CA THR A 30 4.60 6.33 43.39
C THR A 30 3.94 7.54 42.72
N GLN A 31 3.88 7.54 41.39
CA GLN A 31 3.29 8.64 40.64
C GLN A 31 1.76 8.52 40.60
N PRO A 32 1.02 9.62 40.45
CA PRO A 32 -0.45 9.61 40.40
C PRO A 32 -1.00 8.92 39.16
N TRP A 33 -0.20 8.81 38.10
CA TRP A 33 -0.52 8.12 36.86
C TRP A 33 0.51 7.03 36.59
N ILE A 34 0.02 5.92 36.05
CA ILE A 34 0.81 4.77 35.61
C ILE A 34 0.72 4.72 34.08
N LEU A 35 1.88 4.75 33.42
CA LEU A 35 2.04 4.24 32.06
C LEU A 35 2.75 2.90 32.18
N TYR A 36 2.18 1.84 31.62
CA TYR A 36 2.83 0.54 31.60
C TYR A 36 3.11 0.10 30.15
N LEU A 37 4.33 -0.37 29.92
CA LEU A 37 4.83 -0.82 28.62
C LEU A 37 5.45 -2.20 28.76
N ASP A 38 5.29 -3.01 27.73
CA ASP A 38 6.05 -4.24 27.56
C ASP A 38 7.46 -3.91 27.04
N ALA A 39 8.42 -4.83 27.21
CA ALA A 39 9.83 -4.56 26.90
C ALA A 39 10.11 -4.33 25.40
N ASP A 40 9.17 -4.74 24.55
CA ASP A 40 9.15 -4.62 23.10
C ASP A 40 8.17 -3.53 22.62
N GLU A 41 7.69 -2.65 23.49
CA GLU A 41 6.83 -1.54 23.13
C GLU A 41 7.56 -0.19 23.17
N ARG A 42 7.12 0.74 22.32
CA ARG A 42 7.68 2.10 22.21
C ARG A 42 6.58 3.15 22.08
N LEU A 43 6.63 4.14 22.96
CA LEU A 43 5.91 5.40 22.79
C LEU A 43 6.86 6.42 22.14
N TYR A 44 6.44 7.02 21.02
CA TYR A 44 7.26 7.96 20.28
C TYR A 44 7.21 9.40 20.83
N PRO A 45 8.29 10.21 20.67
CA PRO A 45 8.34 11.57 21.18
C PRO A 45 7.24 12.52 20.70
N GLU A 46 6.72 12.33 19.50
CA GLU A 46 5.60 13.13 18.95
C GLU A 46 4.35 13.11 19.83
N TYR A 47 4.10 12.00 20.54
CA TYR A 47 2.92 11.84 21.39
C TYR A 47 3.10 12.38 22.82
N HIS A 48 4.31 12.80 23.21
CA HIS A 48 4.60 13.24 24.57
C HIS A 48 3.75 14.44 25.01
N SER A 49 3.48 15.39 24.12
CA SER A 49 2.67 16.57 24.42
C SER A 49 1.21 16.19 24.70
N ALA A 50 0.64 15.34 23.84
CA ALA A 50 -0.74 14.86 23.97
C ALA A 50 -0.94 14.10 25.29
N VAL A 51 -0.01 13.21 25.65
CA VAL A 51 -0.04 12.51 26.94
C VAL A 51 -0.03 13.50 28.10
N LYS A 52 0.90 14.45 28.13
CA LYS A 52 0.99 15.43 29.23
C LYS A 52 -0.29 16.26 29.38
N GLN A 53 -0.90 16.68 28.27
CA GLN A 53 -2.17 17.42 28.29
C GLN A 53 -3.30 16.57 28.86
N ALA A 54 -3.39 15.30 28.44
CA ALA A 54 -4.39 14.36 28.94
C ALA A 54 -4.23 14.09 30.45
N LEU A 55 -2.99 13.93 30.94
CA LEU A 55 -2.73 13.69 32.36
C LEU A 55 -3.01 14.91 33.27
N ALA A 56 -3.02 16.11 32.70
CA ALA A 56 -3.33 17.36 33.40
C ALA A 56 -4.84 17.64 33.47
N SER A 57 -5.64 16.94 32.66
CA SER A 57 -7.09 17.02 32.66
C SER A 57 -7.71 16.13 33.76
N ASP A 58 -8.90 16.48 34.26
CA ASP A 58 -9.64 15.69 35.24
C ASP A 58 -10.92 15.04 34.66
N ASP A 59 -10.93 14.78 33.36
CA ASP A 59 -12.06 14.21 32.63
C ASP A 59 -11.96 12.70 32.42
N ALA A 60 -10.87 12.06 32.86
CA ALA A 60 -10.67 10.62 32.81
C ALA A 60 -9.82 10.11 33.98
N ASP A 61 -9.95 8.81 34.25
CA ASP A 61 -9.15 8.07 35.22
C ASP A 61 -8.33 6.95 34.55
N ALA A 62 -8.69 6.57 33.32
CA ALA A 62 -7.93 5.66 32.48
C ALA A 62 -8.07 6.03 30.99
N TYR A 63 -6.99 5.82 30.23
CA TYR A 63 -6.94 6.09 28.81
C TYR A 63 -6.66 4.82 28.01
N TYR A 64 -7.59 4.49 27.10
CA TYR A 64 -7.33 3.58 25.99
C TYR A 64 -6.38 4.25 25.00
N VAL A 65 -5.37 3.50 24.56
CA VAL A 65 -4.40 3.93 23.56
C VAL A 65 -4.27 2.87 22.47
N LYS A 66 -3.91 3.29 21.26
CA LYS A 66 -3.69 2.40 20.12
C LYS A 66 -2.34 1.71 20.26
N ILE A 67 -2.35 0.37 20.30
CA ILE A 67 -1.18 -0.49 20.16
C ILE A 67 -1.09 -0.92 18.70
N LEU A 68 -0.01 -0.55 18.03
CA LEU A 68 0.23 -0.92 16.63
C LEU A 68 1.29 -2.03 16.58
N SER A 69 0.90 -3.22 16.14
CA SER A 69 1.82 -4.36 15.92
C SER A 69 2.01 -4.59 14.42
N HIS A 70 3.26 -4.69 13.97
CA HIS A 70 3.56 -5.09 12.59
C HIS A 70 3.63 -6.61 12.51
N LEU A 71 2.49 -7.26 12.24
CA LEU A 71 2.44 -8.73 12.13
C LEU A 71 2.80 -9.16 10.71
N ASN A 72 3.80 -10.04 10.61
CA ASN A 72 4.08 -10.80 9.39
C ASN A 72 3.17 -12.04 9.36
N GLY A 73 1.98 -11.90 8.76
CA GLY A 73 1.01 -12.99 8.63
C GLY A 73 0.92 -13.57 7.21
N LYS A 74 0.26 -14.72 7.06
CA LYS A 74 -0.11 -15.29 5.74
C LYS A 74 -0.99 -14.36 4.88
N LEU A 75 -1.54 -13.30 5.47
CA LEU A 75 -2.34 -12.26 4.81
C LEU A 75 -1.52 -11.01 4.42
N GLY A 76 -0.18 -11.05 4.55
CA GLY A 76 0.73 -9.94 4.28
C GLY A 76 1.20 -9.22 5.55
N ASN A 77 2.00 -8.16 5.39
CA ASN A 77 2.34 -7.21 6.47
C ASN A 77 1.09 -6.42 6.82
N VAL A 78 0.24 -6.97 7.67
CA VAL A 78 -0.98 -6.30 8.11
C VAL A 78 -0.69 -5.68 9.47
N PRO A 79 -0.64 -4.34 9.57
CA PRO A 79 -0.59 -3.68 10.87
C PRO A 79 -1.83 -4.10 11.66
N HIS A 80 -1.61 -4.77 12.79
CA HIS A 80 -2.64 -5.18 13.71
C HIS A 80 -2.74 -4.14 14.81
N THR A 81 -3.89 -3.49 14.89
CA THR A 81 -4.16 -2.49 15.93
C THR A 81 -5.03 -3.08 17.03
N GLN A 82 -4.68 -2.77 18.27
CA GLN A 82 -5.48 -3.09 19.45
C GLN A 82 -5.54 -1.88 20.35
N ASN A 83 -6.69 -1.64 20.98
CA ASN A 83 -6.80 -0.59 21.98
C ASN A 83 -6.77 -1.18 23.38
N TYR A 84 -5.93 -0.62 24.24
CA TYR A 84 -5.74 -1.13 25.59
C TYR A 84 -5.57 0.01 26.60
N PRO A 85 -6.10 -0.09 27.83
CA PRO A 85 -5.88 0.92 28.86
C PRO A 85 -4.42 0.84 29.36
N ARG A 86 -3.52 1.58 28.72
CA ARG A 86 -2.08 1.61 29.08
C ARG A 86 -1.72 2.71 30.06
N ILE A 87 -2.57 3.72 30.17
CA ILE A 87 -2.38 4.88 31.04
C ILE A 87 -3.56 4.96 32.01
N PHE A 88 -3.32 4.94 33.31
CA PHE A 88 -4.40 4.98 34.31
C PHE A 88 -3.95 5.61 35.62
N LYS A 89 -4.89 6.16 36.39
CA LYS A 89 -4.63 6.71 37.73
C LYS A 89 -4.21 5.60 38.68
N ASN A 90 -3.20 5.87 39.50
CA ASN A 90 -2.69 4.97 40.53
C ASN A 90 -3.65 4.96 41.73
N LEU A 91 -4.82 4.34 41.55
CA LEU A 91 -5.87 4.29 42.57
C LEU A 91 -5.64 3.11 43.54
N PRO A 92 -5.90 3.28 44.85
CA PRO A 92 -5.91 2.17 45.79
C PRO A 92 -6.87 1.06 45.34
N GLY A 93 -6.37 -0.18 45.26
CA GLY A 93 -7.15 -1.35 44.85
C GLY A 93 -7.05 -1.72 43.36
N VAL A 94 -6.38 -0.90 42.53
CA VAL A 94 -6.06 -1.27 41.15
C VAL A 94 -5.08 -2.43 41.13
N GLN A 95 -5.40 -3.44 40.33
CA GLN A 95 -4.58 -4.63 40.13
C GLN A 95 -4.86 -5.29 38.78
N PHE A 96 -3.82 -5.91 38.23
CA PHE A 96 -3.93 -6.82 37.09
C PHE A 96 -4.54 -8.15 37.53
N GLU A 97 -5.42 -8.71 36.70
CA GLU A 97 -6.14 -9.96 36.95
C GLU A 97 -5.98 -10.92 35.76
N GLY A 98 -5.76 -12.22 36.05
CA GLY A 98 -5.52 -13.26 35.04
C GLY A 98 -4.05 -13.70 34.98
N LYS A 99 -3.79 -15.02 34.95
CA LYS A 99 -2.42 -15.55 34.97
C LYS A 99 -1.66 -15.28 33.67
N ILE A 100 -2.36 -15.35 32.54
CA ILE A 100 -1.92 -14.97 31.20
C ILE A 100 -2.99 -14.04 30.60
N HIS A 101 -2.59 -13.11 29.74
CA HIS A 101 -3.47 -12.09 29.16
C HIS A 101 -4.07 -11.24 30.28
N GLU A 102 -3.26 -10.93 31.28
CA GLU A 102 -3.61 -10.18 32.47
C GLU A 102 -4.24 -8.82 32.13
N GLN A 103 -5.35 -8.53 32.81
CA GLN A 103 -6.18 -7.36 32.53
C GLN A 103 -6.18 -6.37 33.67
N ILE A 104 -6.05 -5.08 33.36
CA ILE A 104 -6.20 -3.99 34.34
C ILE A 104 -7.64 -3.47 34.41
N THR A 105 -8.39 -3.59 33.32
CA THR A 105 -9.76 -3.07 33.18
C THR A 105 -10.70 -3.54 34.30
N PRO A 106 -10.75 -4.84 34.69
CA PRO A 106 -11.71 -5.30 35.69
C PRO A 106 -11.59 -4.59 37.05
N SER A 107 -10.36 -4.38 37.55
CA SER A 107 -10.17 -3.66 38.81
C SER A 107 -10.51 -2.17 38.69
N LEU A 108 -10.13 -1.53 37.59
CA LEU A 108 -10.48 -0.13 37.31
C LEU A 108 -12.00 0.09 37.22
N SER A 109 -12.71 -0.79 36.53
CA SER A 109 -14.17 -0.72 36.38
C SER A 109 -14.88 -0.93 37.72
N ARG A 110 -14.41 -1.86 38.57
CA ARG A 110 -14.95 -2.03 39.94
C ARG A 110 -14.76 -0.79 40.82
N LEU A 111 -13.74 0.02 40.54
CA LEU A 111 -13.48 1.29 41.22
C LEU A 111 -14.25 2.47 40.60
N GLY A 112 -15.05 2.25 39.57
CA GLY A 112 -15.81 3.30 38.89
C GLY A 112 -14.96 4.26 38.06
N ALA A 113 -13.79 3.80 37.57
CA ALA A 113 -12.90 4.62 36.76
C ALA A 113 -13.59 5.11 35.47
N ARG A 114 -13.42 6.40 35.15
CA ARG A 114 -13.89 6.98 33.88
C ARG A 114 -12.86 6.70 32.79
N PHE A 115 -13.27 6.02 31.73
CA PHE A 115 -12.40 5.72 30.60
C PHE A 115 -12.56 6.77 29.50
N LYS A 116 -11.43 7.16 28.89
CA LYS A 116 -11.39 7.96 27.66
C LYS A 116 -10.41 7.38 26.66
N ASN A 117 -10.53 7.83 25.42
CA ASN A 117 -9.57 7.50 24.38
C ASN A 117 -8.55 8.62 24.31
N LEU A 118 -7.29 8.25 24.17
CA LEU A 118 -6.22 9.17 23.90
C LEU A 118 -5.65 8.85 22.52
N ASP A 119 -5.73 9.82 21.62
CA ASP A 119 -5.26 9.69 20.23
C ASP A 119 -3.73 9.69 20.15
N ILE A 120 -3.15 8.58 20.59
CA ILE A 120 -1.73 8.28 20.53
C ILE A 120 -1.52 6.83 20.12
N THR A 121 -0.35 6.54 19.56
CA THR A 121 0.05 5.18 19.19
C THR A 121 1.28 4.74 19.97
N ILE A 122 1.19 3.56 20.57
CA ILE A 122 2.33 2.78 21.08
C ILE A 122 2.64 1.73 20.03
N GLU A 123 3.86 1.73 19.53
CA GLU A 123 4.33 0.70 18.61
C GLU A 123 4.78 -0.53 19.40
N HIS A 124 4.26 -1.69 19.03
CA HIS A 124 4.72 -2.98 19.50
C HIS A 124 5.66 -3.57 18.44
N LEU A 125 6.93 -3.72 18.81
CA LEU A 125 8.00 -4.16 17.93
C LEU A 125 8.01 -5.69 17.71
N GLY A 126 7.25 -6.47 18.49
CA GLY A 126 7.11 -7.92 18.31
C GLY A 126 6.33 -8.24 17.02
N TYR A 127 6.76 -9.15 16.13
CA TYR A 127 7.57 -10.37 16.27
C TYR A 127 8.57 -10.54 15.12
N ASN A 128 9.87 -10.60 15.45
CA ASN A 128 10.92 -11.28 14.66
C ASN A 128 11.57 -12.39 15.50
N LEU A 129 10.75 -13.13 16.26
CA LEU A 129 11.23 -14.31 16.97
C LEU A 129 11.41 -15.47 15.96
N PRO A 130 12.47 -16.29 16.10
CA PRO A 130 12.56 -17.55 15.38
C PRO A 130 11.28 -18.38 15.57
N PRO A 131 10.84 -19.16 14.56
CA PRO A 131 9.63 -19.98 14.65
C PRO A 131 9.57 -20.87 15.90
N GLU A 132 10.72 -21.40 16.33
CA GLU A 132 10.85 -22.25 17.53
C GLU A 132 10.46 -21.53 18.83
N ASP A 133 10.84 -20.25 18.97
CA ASP A 133 10.50 -19.46 20.16
C ASP A 133 9.01 -19.08 20.18
N ILE A 134 8.40 -18.88 19.00
CA ILE A 134 6.97 -18.64 18.87
C ILE A 134 6.20 -19.89 19.30
N GLU A 135 6.61 -21.07 18.82
CA GLU A 135 5.99 -22.35 19.18
C GLU A 135 6.12 -22.62 20.69
N ALA A 136 7.31 -22.48 21.26
CA ALA A 136 7.53 -22.63 22.70
C ALA A 136 6.65 -21.67 23.53
N LYS A 137 6.48 -20.42 23.08
CA LYS A 137 5.59 -19.44 23.71
C LYS A 137 4.13 -19.88 23.66
N ILE A 138 3.66 -20.37 22.50
CA ILE A 138 2.29 -20.87 22.31
C ILE A 138 2.05 -22.06 23.24
N LYS A 139 2.93 -23.07 23.25
CA LYS A 139 2.80 -24.26 24.11
C LYS A 139 2.77 -23.90 25.60
N ARG A 140 3.66 -23.00 26.04
CA ARG A 140 3.66 -22.50 27.42
C ARG A 140 2.35 -21.81 27.77
N ASN A 141 1.88 -20.92 26.88
CA ASN A 141 0.65 -20.17 27.12
C ASN A 141 -0.56 -21.10 27.19
N LEU A 142 -0.63 -22.08 26.29
CA LEU A 142 -1.69 -23.08 26.27
C LEU A 142 -1.77 -23.83 27.60
N LYS A 143 -0.62 -24.30 28.12
CA LYS A 143 -0.55 -24.99 29.42
C LYS A 143 -1.17 -24.17 30.56
N PHE A 144 -0.81 -22.89 30.70
CA PHE A 144 -1.34 -22.08 31.80
C PHE A 144 -2.82 -21.75 31.62
N LEU A 145 -3.28 -21.58 30.37
CA LEU A 145 -4.69 -21.37 30.07
C LEU A 145 -5.53 -22.62 30.37
N GLU A 146 -5.02 -23.81 30.04
CA GLU A 146 -5.65 -25.10 30.41
C GLU A 146 -5.76 -25.24 31.94
N GLU A 147 -4.67 -24.97 32.67
CA GLU A 147 -4.66 -24.97 34.14
C GLU A 147 -5.65 -23.95 34.73
N GLN A 148 -5.73 -22.75 34.15
CA GLN A 148 -6.65 -21.71 34.59
C GLN A 148 -8.12 -22.08 34.32
N VAL A 149 -8.44 -22.57 33.12
CA VAL A 149 -9.81 -23.02 32.79
C VAL A 149 -10.22 -24.25 33.61
N ALA A 150 -9.27 -25.12 34.00
CA ALA A 150 -9.56 -26.23 34.90
C ALA A 150 -9.87 -25.76 36.33
N ALA A 151 -9.17 -24.73 36.83
CA ALA A 151 -9.39 -24.15 38.15
C ALA A 151 -10.61 -23.23 38.21
N GLU A 152 -10.91 -22.53 37.10
CA GLU A 152 -11.98 -21.55 36.96
C GLU A 152 -12.85 -21.89 35.73
N PRO A 153 -13.68 -22.95 35.78
CA PRO A 153 -14.43 -23.43 34.61
C PRO A 153 -15.38 -22.40 34.00
N ASP A 154 -15.84 -21.44 34.80
CA ASP A 154 -16.82 -20.42 34.40
C ASP A 154 -16.15 -19.08 34.02
N ASN A 155 -14.82 -19.02 33.99
CA ASN A 155 -14.10 -17.85 33.54
C ASN A 155 -14.16 -17.74 32.01
N TRP A 156 -15.19 -17.05 31.52
CA TRP A 156 -15.42 -16.85 30.09
C TRP A 156 -14.25 -16.19 29.37
N TYR A 157 -13.48 -15.32 30.03
CA TYR A 157 -12.34 -14.66 29.41
C TYR A 157 -11.19 -15.65 29.19
N ALA A 158 -10.92 -16.51 30.18
CA ALA A 158 -9.94 -17.59 30.03
C ALA A 158 -10.36 -18.59 28.95
N LEU A 159 -11.66 -18.92 28.84
CA LEU A 159 -12.20 -19.75 27.75
C LEU A 159 -11.97 -19.10 26.38
N PHE A 160 -12.25 -17.80 26.23
CA PHE A 160 -12.02 -17.08 24.98
C PHE A 160 -10.53 -17.13 24.57
N GLN A 161 -9.62 -16.82 25.49
CA GLN A 161 -8.17 -16.86 25.23
C GLN A 161 -7.68 -18.28 24.90
N LEU A 162 -8.19 -19.29 25.60
CA LEU A 162 -7.85 -20.69 25.35
C LEU A 162 -8.32 -21.13 23.95
N GLY A 163 -9.55 -20.78 23.57
CA GLY A 163 -10.11 -21.07 22.26
C GLY A 163 -9.28 -20.46 21.12
N GLN A 164 -8.89 -19.20 21.26
CA GLN A 164 -8.00 -18.51 20.32
C GLN A 164 -6.62 -19.17 20.23
N THR A 165 -6.04 -19.50 21.39
CA THR A 165 -4.70 -20.10 21.46
C THR A 165 -4.66 -21.49 20.82
N TYR A 166 -5.69 -22.31 21.02
CA TYR A 166 -5.82 -23.59 20.32
C TYR A 166 -5.86 -23.43 18.80
N ILE A 167 -6.59 -22.42 18.29
CA ILE A 167 -6.63 -22.14 16.84
C ILE A 167 -5.25 -21.74 16.31
N VAL A 168 -4.53 -20.90 17.06
CA VAL A 168 -3.16 -20.48 16.70
C VAL A 168 -2.18 -21.66 16.72
N ASP A 169 -2.35 -22.61 17.65
CA ASP A 169 -1.59 -23.85 17.75
C ASP A 169 -2.04 -24.96 16.78
N ASP A 170 -2.88 -24.63 15.79
CA ASP A 170 -3.45 -25.54 14.78
C ASP A 170 -4.33 -26.68 15.35
N GLN A 171 -4.69 -26.61 16.64
CA GLN A 171 -5.65 -27.52 17.28
C GLN A 171 -7.10 -27.01 17.10
N ILE A 172 -7.50 -26.84 15.83
CA ILE A 172 -8.71 -26.10 15.44
C ILE A 172 -9.98 -26.65 16.11
N ASP A 173 -10.19 -27.98 16.14
CA ASP A 173 -11.42 -28.57 16.70
C ASP A 173 -11.54 -28.36 18.22
N LYS A 174 -10.41 -28.39 18.95
CA LYS A 174 -10.40 -28.04 20.37
C LYS A 174 -10.76 -26.57 20.57
N GLY A 175 -10.16 -25.69 19.77
CA GLY A 175 -10.46 -24.26 19.80
C GLY A 175 -11.94 -23.98 19.55
N LEU A 176 -12.52 -24.58 18.51
CA LEU A 176 -13.94 -24.46 18.20
C LEU A 176 -14.83 -25.01 19.32
N THR A 177 -14.48 -26.14 19.94
CA THR A 177 -15.23 -26.70 21.08
C THR A 177 -15.26 -25.72 22.25
N ILE A 178 -14.12 -25.10 22.58
CA ILE A 178 -14.02 -24.09 23.64
C ILE A 178 -14.84 -22.84 23.30
N LEU A 179 -14.78 -22.35 22.06
CA LEU A 179 -15.56 -21.17 21.64
C LEU A 179 -17.08 -21.43 21.63
N HIS A 180 -17.53 -22.64 21.27
CA HIS A 180 -18.95 -23.00 21.40
C HIS A 180 -19.41 -23.04 22.85
N ARG A 181 -18.57 -23.58 23.75
CA ARG A 181 -18.82 -23.57 25.19
C ARG A 181 -18.91 -22.15 25.73
N LEU A 182 -18.00 -21.26 25.32
CA LEU A 182 -18.03 -19.84 25.68
C LEU A 182 -19.36 -19.17 25.33
N LEU A 183 -19.92 -19.46 24.15
CA LEU A 183 -21.18 -18.88 23.68
C LEU A 183 -22.43 -19.37 24.44
N GLN A 184 -22.30 -20.32 25.37
CA GLN A 184 -23.39 -20.75 26.26
C GLN A 184 -23.49 -19.90 27.53
N PHE A 185 -22.57 -18.97 27.77
CA PHE A 185 -22.57 -18.11 28.96
C PHE A 185 -23.39 -16.84 28.72
N ASP A 186 -24.35 -16.56 29.61
CA ASP A 186 -25.24 -15.40 29.51
C ASP A 186 -24.56 -14.07 29.86
N ASN A 187 -23.41 -14.09 30.53
CA ASN A 187 -22.73 -12.91 31.07
C ASN A 187 -21.51 -12.45 30.26
N ILE A 188 -21.32 -12.98 29.04
CA ILE A 188 -20.24 -12.54 28.15
C ILE A 188 -20.59 -11.19 27.52
N THR A 189 -19.57 -10.36 27.27
CA THR A 189 -19.79 -9.09 26.58
C THR A 189 -20.15 -9.32 25.11
N VAL A 190 -20.92 -8.40 24.53
CA VAL A 190 -21.28 -8.40 23.10
C VAL A 190 -20.03 -8.49 22.21
N THR A 191 -18.97 -7.76 22.57
CA THR A 191 -17.70 -7.74 21.84
C THR A 191 -17.00 -9.10 21.80
N ILE A 192 -17.04 -9.85 22.90
CA ILE A 192 -16.45 -11.18 23.02
C ILE A 192 -17.29 -12.22 22.29
N ALA A 193 -18.63 -12.15 22.45
CA ALA A 193 -19.56 -13.01 21.71
C ALA A 193 -19.37 -12.86 20.20
N ALA A 194 -19.35 -11.62 19.70
CA ALA A 194 -19.13 -11.33 18.28
C ALA A 194 -17.75 -11.80 17.82
N SER A 195 -16.69 -11.57 18.61
CA SER A 195 -15.35 -12.05 18.26
C SER A 195 -15.29 -13.58 18.17
N ALA A 196 -15.94 -14.30 19.09
CA ALA A 196 -16.00 -15.76 19.06
C ALA A 196 -16.78 -16.28 17.84
N LEU A 197 -17.94 -15.70 17.53
CA LEU A 197 -18.72 -16.01 16.33
C LEU A 197 -17.92 -15.77 15.04
N ALA A 198 -17.25 -14.63 14.94
CA ALA A 198 -16.39 -14.30 13.81
C ALA A 198 -15.21 -15.28 13.64
N LEU A 199 -14.59 -15.70 14.74
CA LEU A 199 -13.52 -16.71 14.72
C LEU A 199 -14.02 -18.08 14.26
N ILE A 200 -15.17 -18.53 14.78
CA ILE A 200 -15.79 -19.78 14.32
C ILE A 200 -16.12 -19.70 12.83
N GLY A 201 -16.79 -18.63 12.40
CA GLY A 201 -17.12 -18.39 10.99
C GLY A 201 -15.88 -18.38 10.09
N ASN A 202 -14.79 -17.76 10.51
CA ASN A 202 -13.53 -17.77 9.77
C ASN A 202 -12.93 -19.19 9.65
N GLN A 203 -12.96 -20.02 10.70
CA GLN A 203 -12.47 -21.40 10.61
C GLN A 203 -13.34 -22.26 9.67
N LEU A 204 -14.66 -22.07 9.69
CA LEU A 204 -15.58 -22.74 8.76
C LEU A 204 -15.32 -22.31 7.31
N PHE A 205 -15.09 -21.01 7.08
CA PHE A 205 -14.70 -20.48 5.77
C PHE A 205 -13.39 -21.11 5.26
N LEU A 206 -12.36 -21.22 6.11
CA LEU A 206 -11.09 -21.87 5.76
C LEU A 206 -11.27 -23.37 5.44
N ARG A 207 -12.25 -24.03 6.06
CA ARG A 207 -12.67 -25.42 5.74
C ARG A 207 -13.58 -25.53 4.52
N LYS A 208 -13.87 -24.40 3.85
CA LYS A 208 -14.79 -24.29 2.70
C LYS A 208 -16.25 -24.60 3.03
N ASP A 209 -16.63 -24.59 4.29
CA ASP A 209 -18.03 -24.64 4.71
C ASP A 209 -18.62 -23.23 4.73
N TYR A 210 -18.86 -22.70 3.54
CA TYR A 210 -19.25 -21.31 3.34
C TYR A 210 -20.65 -20.98 3.89
N LEU A 211 -21.57 -21.94 3.86
CA LEU A 211 -22.94 -21.72 4.33
C LEU A 211 -22.99 -21.61 5.85
N SER A 212 -22.33 -22.53 6.56
CA SER A 212 -22.21 -22.42 8.02
C SER A 212 -21.40 -21.19 8.40
N ALA A 213 -20.29 -20.92 7.72
CA ALA A 213 -19.49 -19.72 7.96
C ALA A 213 -20.36 -18.45 7.88
N ARG A 214 -21.17 -18.32 6.82
CA ARG A 214 -22.09 -17.20 6.64
C ARG A 214 -23.06 -17.05 7.80
N GLU A 215 -23.64 -18.15 8.31
CA GLU A 215 -24.56 -18.12 9.44
C GLU A 215 -23.90 -17.54 10.70
N TYR A 216 -22.69 -18.00 11.04
CA TYR A 216 -21.95 -17.49 12.20
C TYR A 216 -21.55 -16.02 12.02
N ILE A 217 -21.11 -15.61 10.82
CA ILE A 217 -20.78 -14.21 10.56
C ILE A 217 -22.02 -13.31 10.64
N HIS A 218 -23.18 -13.74 10.15
CA HIS A 218 -24.42 -12.99 10.31
C HIS A 218 -24.80 -12.80 11.79
N LYS A 219 -24.74 -13.87 12.60
CA LYS A 219 -24.98 -13.76 14.05
C LYS A 219 -24.01 -12.76 14.69
N SER A 220 -22.75 -12.76 14.25
CA SER A 220 -21.72 -11.84 14.74
C SER A 220 -22.06 -10.37 14.48
N ILE A 221 -22.37 -10.03 13.22
CA ILE A 221 -22.69 -8.64 12.85
C ILE A 221 -24.10 -8.22 13.29
N GLU A 222 -25.01 -9.16 13.56
CA GLU A 222 -26.32 -8.84 14.13
C GLU A 222 -26.19 -8.29 15.56
N ILE A 223 -25.36 -8.94 16.39
CA ILE A 223 -25.13 -8.48 17.77
C ILE A 223 -24.11 -7.34 17.86
N ALA A 224 -23.19 -7.24 16.90
CA ALA A 224 -22.22 -6.14 16.80
C ALA A 224 -22.22 -5.52 15.38
N PRO A 225 -23.23 -4.67 15.04
CA PRO A 225 -23.41 -4.11 13.69
C PRO A 225 -22.29 -3.21 13.19
N ASN A 226 -21.38 -2.81 14.07
CA ASN A 226 -20.22 -1.97 13.81
C ASN A 226 -18.90 -2.77 13.75
N GLN A 227 -18.93 -4.10 13.93
CA GLN A 227 -17.75 -4.95 13.86
C GLN A 227 -17.22 -5.07 12.42
N ARG A 228 -16.10 -4.42 12.13
CA ARG A 228 -15.49 -4.39 10.79
C ARG A 228 -15.04 -5.77 10.33
N LEU A 229 -14.34 -6.54 11.17
CA LEU A 229 -13.87 -7.88 10.77
C LEU A 229 -15.02 -8.79 10.32
N GLY A 230 -16.19 -8.69 10.94
CA GLY A 230 -17.38 -9.46 10.55
C GLY A 230 -17.79 -9.16 9.10
N TYR A 231 -17.86 -7.89 8.71
CA TYR A 231 -18.17 -7.50 7.34
C TYR A 231 -17.08 -7.88 6.33
N PHE A 232 -15.80 -7.81 6.72
CA PHE A 232 -14.73 -8.29 5.84
C PHE A 232 -14.86 -9.79 5.56
N LEU A 233 -15.07 -10.59 6.61
CA LEU A 233 -15.27 -12.04 6.48
C LEU A 233 -16.54 -12.36 5.67
N LEU A 234 -17.63 -11.63 5.89
CA LEU A 234 -18.84 -11.77 5.09
C LEU A 234 -18.56 -11.52 3.61
N SER A 235 -17.75 -10.50 3.29
CA SER A 235 -17.35 -10.24 1.91
C SER A 235 -16.58 -11.41 1.28
N GLU A 236 -15.60 -11.96 1.99
CA GLU A 236 -14.82 -13.10 1.46
C GLU A 236 -15.69 -14.36 1.32
N ILE A 237 -16.64 -14.58 2.23
CA ILE A 237 -17.61 -15.69 2.14
C ILE A 237 -18.55 -15.51 0.94
N GLU A 238 -19.15 -14.33 0.78
CA GLU A 238 -20.05 -14.06 -0.35
C GLU A 238 -19.31 -14.08 -1.69
N ALA A 239 -18.06 -13.61 -1.74
CA ALA A 239 -17.20 -13.73 -2.91
C ALA A 239 -16.90 -15.20 -3.26
N ALA A 240 -16.64 -16.06 -2.27
CA ALA A 240 -16.45 -17.50 -2.49
C ALA A 240 -17.72 -18.21 -2.96
N LEU A 241 -18.89 -17.64 -2.66
CA LEU A 241 -20.20 -18.09 -3.15
C LEU A 241 -20.61 -17.41 -4.46
N GLU A 242 -19.73 -16.60 -5.07
CA GLU A 242 -19.99 -15.82 -6.29
C GLU A 242 -21.14 -14.81 -6.18
N ASN A 243 -21.52 -14.43 -4.96
CA ASN A 243 -22.52 -13.40 -4.66
C ASN A 243 -21.85 -12.01 -4.60
N TRP A 244 -21.31 -11.57 -5.73
CA TRP A 244 -20.44 -10.38 -5.80
C TRP A 244 -21.09 -9.09 -5.28
N ASP A 245 -22.37 -8.83 -5.58
CA ASP A 245 -23.08 -7.66 -5.04
C ASP A 245 -23.18 -7.68 -3.52
N ALA A 246 -23.37 -8.85 -2.91
CA ALA A 246 -23.39 -8.99 -1.45
C ALA A 246 -21.98 -8.79 -0.86
N ALA A 247 -20.96 -9.31 -1.53
CA ALA A 247 -19.57 -9.13 -1.15
C ALA A 247 -19.13 -7.64 -1.19
N ILE A 248 -19.60 -6.88 -2.18
CA ILE A 248 -19.39 -5.43 -2.30
C ILE A 248 -20.07 -4.69 -1.14
N ARG A 249 -21.37 -4.92 -0.92
CA ARG A 249 -22.13 -4.27 0.17
C ARG A 249 -21.50 -4.53 1.54
N ALA A 250 -20.96 -5.72 1.76
CA ALA A 250 -20.25 -6.04 2.99
C ALA A 250 -18.98 -5.18 3.15
N LEU A 251 -18.16 -5.01 2.11
CA LEU A 251 -16.97 -4.13 2.20
C LEU A 251 -17.32 -2.64 2.26
N GLU A 252 -18.42 -2.21 1.64
CA GLU A 252 -18.93 -0.84 1.82
C GLU A 252 -19.31 -0.62 3.28
N LYS A 253 -20.01 -1.57 3.91
CA LYS A 253 -20.29 -1.52 5.36
C LYS A 253 -19.04 -1.54 6.23
N TYR A 254 -18.01 -2.30 5.84
CA TYR A 254 -16.70 -2.25 6.50
C TYR A 254 -16.13 -0.83 6.50
N LEU A 255 -16.22 -0.10 5.38
CA LEU A 255 -15.69 1.25 5.21
C LEU A 255 -16.56 2.33 5.86
N GLU A 256 -17.89 2.16 5.87
CA GLU A 256 -18.83 3.08 6.53
C GLU A 256 -18.71 3.05 8.05
N ASN A 257 -18.48 1.87 8.62
CA ASN A 257 -18.31 1.73 10.06
C ASN A 257 -17.03 2.43 10.47
N GLU A 258 -17.10 3.43 11.36
CA GLU A 258 -15.92 3.99 12.03
C GLU A 258 -15.21 2.89 12.86
N GLU A 259 -13.92 3.10 13.22
CA GLU A 259 -13.29 2.20 14.20
C GLU A 259 -14.20 2.13 15.42
N LEU A 260 -14.54 0.91 15.87
CA LEU A 260 -15.44 0.71 17.01
C LEU A 260 -15.09 1.69 18.13
N ALA A 261 -16.08 2.45 18.59
CA ALA A 261 -15.99 3.20 19.82
C ALA A 261 -15.65 2.22 20.95
N PHE A 262 -14.38 2.29 21.33
CA PHE A 262 -13.64 1.63 22.38
C PHE A 262 -14.51 1.03 23.48
N SER A 263 -14.62 -0.30 23.50
CA SER A 263 -15.13 -1.03 24.67
C SER A 263 -14.50 -2.42 24.81
N ASP A 264 -14.26 -2.75 26.08
CA ASP A 264 -14.03 -4.04 26.73
C ASP A 264 -13.60 -5.23 25.86
N LEU A 265 -12.31 -5.56 25.98
CA LEU A 265 -11.70 -6.90 25.83
C LEU A 265 -11.86 -7.62 24.47
N GLY A 266 -12.71 -7.14 23.58
CA GLY A 266 -12.92 -7.66 22.23
C GLY A 266 -11.99 -6.98 21.24
N VAL A 267 -11.39 -7.78 20.38
CA VAL A 267 -10.42 -7.34 19.39
C VAL A 267 -11.12 -7.33 18.03
N ASP A 268 -11.78 -6.23 17.69
CA ASP A 268 -12.11 -6.03 16.29
C ASP A 268 -10.80 -5.73 15.53
N LYS A 269 -10.55 -6.50 14.48
CA LYS A 269 -9.30 -6.40 13.72
C LYS A 269 -9.51 -5.43 12.59
N VAL A 270 -8.84 -4.28 12.66
CA VAL A 270 -8.76 -3.36 11.54
C VAL A 270 -7.70 -3.89 10.57
N LEU A 271 -8.12 -4.15 9.35
CA LEU A 271 -7.25 -4.58 8.28
C LEU A 271 -6.64 -3.37 7.57
N ASP A 272 -5.49 -3.59 6.92
CA ASP A 272 -4.87 -2.59 6.07
C ASP A 272 -5.88 -2.08 5.04
N HIS A 273 -6.07 -0.76 4.99
CA HIS A 273 -6.94 -0.10 4.04
C HIS A 273 -6.59 -0.49 2.58
N LYS A 274 -5.31 -0.69 2.27
CA LYS A 274 -4.87 -1.17 0.95
C LYS A 274 -5.49 -2.54 0.63
N LEU A 275 -5.44 -3.49 1.56
CA LEU A 275 -6.04 -4.82 1.37
C LEU A 275 -7.55 -4.70 1.08
N VAL A 276 -8.26 -3.86 1.82
CA VAL A 276 -9.71 -3.64 1.66
C VAL A 276 -10.03 -3.07 0.28
N VAL A 277 -9.27 -2.05 -0.17
CA VAL A 277 -9.37 -1.46 -1.51
C VAL A 277 -9.19 -2.53 -2.59
N PHE A 278 -8.17 -3.38 -2.47
CA PHE A 278 -7.94 -4.48 -3.41
C PHE A 278 -9.09 -5.48 -3.45
N ARG A 279 -9.65 -5.84 -2.29
CA ARG A 279 -10.79 -6.77 -2.21
C ARG A 279 -12.06 -6.19 -2.80
N LEU A 280 -12.33 -4.91 -2.55
CA LEU A 280 -13.50 -4.24 -3.11
C LEU A 280 -13.40 -4.10 -4.63
N ALA A 281 -12.26 -3.65 -5.14
CA ALA A 281 -12.01 -3.56 -6.57
C ALA A 281 -12.08 -4.92 -7.27
N ARG A 282 -11.54 -5.99 -6.65
CA ARG A 282 -11.68 -7.37 -7.15
C ARG A 282 -13.15 -7.72 -7.36
N ASN A 283 -14.01 -7.45 -6.37
CA ASN A 283 -15.42 -7.81 -6.45
C ASN A 283 -16.15 -7.03 -7.57
N TRP A 284 -15.84 -5.75 -7.76
CA TRP A 284 -16.36 -4.96 -8.89
C TRP A 284 -15.91 -5.49 -10.25
N ILE A 285 -14.64 -5.90 -10.37
CA ILE A 285 -14.09 -6.50 -11.60
C ILE A 285 -14.82 -7.81 -11.95
N GLN A 286 -15.17 -8.65 -10.97
CA GLN A 286 -15.92 -9.88 -11.21
C GLN A 286 -17.33 -9.63 -11.78
N LEU A 287 -17.92 -8.47 -11.49
CA LEU A 287 -19.17 -8.01 -12.11
C LEU A 287 -18.97 -7.31 -13.47
N GLY A 288 -17.73 -7.21 -13.97
CA GLY A 288 -17.40 -6.46 -15.18
C GLY A 288 -17.52 -4.94 -15.04
N ARG A 289 -17.65 -4.41 -13.82
CA ARG A 289 -17.85 -2.99 -13.53
C ARG A 289 -16.51 -2.29 -13.26
N TYR A 290 -15.73 -2.12 -14.32
CA TYR A 290 -14.37 -1.58 -14.24
C TYR A 290 -14.30 -0.11 -13.78
N GLU A 291 -15.30 0.71 -14.13
CA GLU A 291 -15.37 2.11 -13.67
C GLU A 291 -15.48 2.19 -12.14
N ASN A 292 -16.36 1.40 -11.52
CA ASN A 292 -16.47 1.35 -10.06
C ASN A 292 -15.15 0.88 -9.42
N ALA A 293 -14.48 -0.12 -10.01
CA ALA A 293 -13.17 -0.56 -9.51
C ALA A 293 -12.10 0.55 -9.63
N ALA A 294 -12.11 1.31 -10.73
CA ALA A 294 -11.20 2.42 -10.96
C ALA A 294 -11.43 3.55 -9.95
N GLU A 295 -12.68 3.88 -9.65
CA GLU A 295 -13.06 4.90 -8.67
C GLU A 295 -12.48 4.61 -7.28
N ILE A 296 -12.55 3.36 -6.81
CA ILE A 296 -11.98 2.97 -5.50
C ILE A 296 -10.47 3.22 -5.46
N PHE A 297 -9.73 2.82 -6.50
CA PHE A 297 -8.28 3.03 -6.54
C PHE A 297 -7.91 4.50 -6.70
N GLN A 298 -8.64 5.26 -7.52
CA GLN A 298 -8.41 6.69 -7.67
C GLN A 298 -8.62 7.43 -6.35
N ALA A 299 -9.72 7.13 -5.64
CA ALA A 299 -9.99 7.72 -4.33
C ALA A 299 -8.85 7.43 -3.35
N HIS A 300 -8.33 6.19 -3.33
CA HIS A 300 -7.19 5.85 -2.49
C HIS A 300 -5.90 6.63 -2.83
N LEU A 301 -5.61 6.79 -4.13
CA LEU A 301 -4.44 7.56 -4.59
C LEU A 301 -4.53 9.04 -4.21
N LEU A 302 -5.72 9.64 -4.34
CA LEU A 302 -5.93 11.07 -4.12
C LEU A 302 -6.05 11.48 -2.65
N GLN A 303 -6.39 10.54 -1.75
CA GLN A 303 -6.51 10.83 -0.31
C GLN A 303 -5.16 10.92 0.40
N ARG A 304 -4.05 10.55 -0.25
CA ARG A 304 -2.72 10.47 0.36
C ARG A 304 -1.78 11.53 -0.21
N GLY A 305 -0.81 11.96 0.59
CA GLY A 305 0.27 12.86 0.16
C GLY A 305 1.32 12.20 -0.75
N TYR A 306 1.10 10.94 -1.18
CA TYR A 306 1.93 10.16 -2.09
C TYR A 306 1.04 9.18 -2.87
N PHE A 307 1.50 8.69 -4.02
CA PHE A 307 0.82 7.63 -4.78
C PHE A 307 1.45 6.26 -4.50
N ASP A 308 0.70 5.34 -3.91
CA ASP A 308 1.15 3.95 -3.79
C ASP A 308 1.33 3.34 -5.19
N THR A 309 2.57 2.96 -5.52
CA THR A 309 2.94 2.55 -6.89
C THR A 309 2.22 1.28 -7.34
N GLU A 310 2.01 0.33 -6.44
CA GLU A 310 1.29 -0.91 -6.77
C GLU A 310 -0.18 -0.62 -7.10
N ILE A 311 -0.79 0.29 -6.35
CA ILE A 311 -2.15 0.75 -6.61
C ILE A 311 -2.22 1.52 -7.92
N LEU A 312 -1.25 2.40 -8.20
CA LEU A 312 -1.19 3.14 -9.46
C LEU A 312 -1.12 2.19 -10.66
N GLU A 313 -0.24 1.19 -10.62
CA GLU A 313 -0.15 0.19 -11.69
C GLU A 313 -1.46 -0.58 -11.88
N LYS A 314 -2.10 -0.97 -10.77
CA LYS A 314 -3.38 -1.70 -10.82
C LYS A 314 -4.53 -0.84 -11.33
N PHE A 315 -4.55 0.43 -10.95
CA PHE A 315 -5.49 1.41 -11.47
C PHE A 315 -5.35 1.55 -12.99
N LEU A 316 -4.13 1.74 -13.50
CA LEU A 316 -3.87 1.84 -14.94
C LEU A 316 -4.26 0.55 -15.68
N GLN A 317 -3.97 -0.63 -15.10
CA GLN A 317 -4.43 -1.92 -15.65
C GLN A 317 -5.96 -1.99 -15.75
N ILE A 318 -6.70 -1.49 -14.76
CA ILE A 318 -8.18 -1.48 -14.78
C ILE A 318 -8.71 -0.51 -15.82
N LEU A 319 -8.14 0.70 -15.91
CA LEU A 319 -8.50 1.65 -16.97
C LEU A 319 -8.29 1.06 -18.36
N ALA A 320 -7.37 0.10 -18.51
CA ALA A 320 -7.16 -0.57 -19.78
C ALA A 320 -8.36 -1.42 -20.24
N HIS A 321 -9.27 -1.80 -19.33
CA HIS A 321 -10.48 -2.56 -19.63
C HIS A 321 -11.71 -1.67 -19.92
N ILE A 322 -11.63 -0.35 -19.67
CA ILE A 322 -12.71 0.59 -19.95
C ILE A 322 -12.66 0.98 -21.44
N PRO A 323 -13.70 0.70 -22.25
CA PRO A 323 -13.68 0.99 -23.67
C PRO A 323 -13.90 2.48 -23.99
N GLU A 324 -14.62 3.21 -23.15
CA GLU A 324 -14.91 4.63 -23.36
C GLU A 324 -13.68 5.50 -23.06
N THR A 325 -12.98 5.90 -24.13
CA THR A 325 -11.80 6.76 -24.05
C THR A 325 -12.01 8.03 -23.22
N ALA A 326 -13.17 8.68 -23.34
CA ALA A 326 -13.47 9.91 -22.59
C ALA A 326 -13.46 9.70 -21.07
N ILE A 327 -13.93 8.54 -20.61
CA ILE A 327 -13.94 8.18 -19.18
C ILE A 327 -12.51 7.94 -18.70
N VAL A 328 -11.71 7.19 -19.47
CA VAL A 328 -10.28 6.97 -19.17
C VAL A 328 -9.52 8.29 -19.10
N GLU A 329 -9.75 9.20 -20.05
CA GLU A 329 -9.14 10.52 -20.04
C GLU A 329 -9.49 11.31 -18.79
N GLN A 330 -10.76 11.31 -18.36
CA GLN A 330 -11.18 11.98 -17.13
C GLN A 330 -10.44 11.43 -15.90
N TYR A 331 -10.36 10.10 -15.76
CA TYR A 331 -9.67 9.46 -14.64
C TYR A 331 -8.20 9.85 -14.56
N ILE A 332 -7.50 9.83 -15.69
CA ILE A 332 -6.09 10.20 -15.76
C ILE A 332 -5.90 11.71 -15.53
N GLN A 333 -6.77 12.55 -16.10
CA GLN A 333 -6.73 14.01 -15.92
C GLN A 333 -6.82 14.42 -14.45
N THR A 334 -7.75 13.83 -13.70
CA THR A 334 -7.87 14.08 -12.26
C THR A 334 -6.61 13.65 -11.50
N LEU A 335 -5.98 12.55 -11.92
CA LEU A 335 -4.83 11.99 -11.24
C LEU A 335 -3.54 12.78 -11.52
N PHE A 336 -3.22 13.07 -12.79
CA PHE A 336 -1.92 13.65 -13.11
C PHE A 336 -1.79 15.11 -12.63
N GLY A 337 -2.90 15.85 -12.57
CA GLY A 337 -2.93 17.21 -12.01
C GLY A 337 -2.66 17.28 -10.51
N GLN A 338 -2.65 16.12 -9.83
CA GLN A 338 -2.44 15.99 -8.39
C GLN A 338 -1.24 15.09 -8.07
N ILE A 339 -0.35 14.84 -9.04
CA ILE A 339 0.86 14.05 -8.79
C ILE A 339 1.66 14.70 -7.65
N PRO A 340 1.88 13.98 -6.54
CA PRO A 340 2.63 14.52 -5.41
C PRO A 340 4.09 14.72 -5.81
N ASN A 341 4.75 15.70 -5.19
CA ASN A 341 6.18 15.96 -5.37
C ASN A 341 6.97 15.22 -4.28
N ASP A 342 7.32 13.98 -4.55
CA ASP A 342 8.04 13.05 -3.69
C ASP A 342 9.17 12.33 -4.46
N VAL A 343 9.87 11.41 -3.80
CA VAL A 343 11.00 10.66 -4.39
C VAL A 343 10.60 9.76 -5.57
N ASN A 344 9.33 9.40 -5.69
CA ASN A 344 8.79 8.50 -6.70
C ASN A 344 8.01 9.25 -7.81
N SER A 345 7.87 10.57 -7.73
CA SER A 345 7.17 11.39 -8.73
C SER A 345 7.60 11.10 -10.17
N GLU A 346 8.90 10.95 -10.43
CA GLU A 346 9.42 10.59 -11.76
C GLU A 346 8.85 9.25 -12.24
N LEU A 347 8.69 8.26 -11.35
CA LEU A 347 8.07 6.98 -11.69
C LEU A 347 6.57 7.15 -12.00
N TYR A 348 5.84 7.96 -11.22
CA TYR A 348 4.40 8.19 -11.47
C TYR A 348 4.17 8.80 -12.86
N TYR A 349 4.92 9.84 -13.23
CA TYR A 349 4.85 10.44 -14.55
C TYR A 349 5.17 9.44 -15.66
N ARG A 350 6.20 8.60 -15.47
CA ARG A 350 6.56 7.56 -16.46
C ARG A 350 5.46 6.53 -16.64
N LEU A 351 4.87 6.03 -15.56
CA LEU A 351 3.79 5.03 -15.62
C LEU A 351 2.56 5.60 -16.35
N ILE A 352 2.13 6.80 -15.98
CA ILE A 352 0.97 7.45 -16.59
C ILE A 352 1.24 7.78 -18.06
N ALA A 353 2.41 8.33 -18.40
CA ALA A 353 2.76 8.64 -19.79
C ALA A 353 2.83 7.37 -20.66
N THR A 354 3.39 6.28 -20.13
CA THR A 354 3.46 4.99 -20.84
C THR A 354 2.05 4.44 -21.09
N PHE A 355 1.17 4.50 -20.09
CA PHE A 355 -0.22 4.10 -20.28
C PHE A 355 -0.93 4.93 -21.35
N CYS A 356 -0.80 6.26 -21.31
CA CYS A 356 -1.36 7.14 -22.34
C CYS A 356 -0.81 6.80 -23.74
N GLN A 357 0.49 6.53 -23.84
CA GLN A 357 1.14 6.12 -25.09
C GLN A 357 0.55 4.83 -25.64
N GLU A 358 0.43 3.78 -24.81
CA GLU A 358 -0.10 2.47 -25.20
C GLU A 358 -1.57 2.54 -25.63
N LYS A 359 -2.34 3.43 -25.00
CA LYS A 359 -3.75 3.69 -25.35
C LYS A 359 -3.95 4.66 -26.51
N GLY A 360 -2.88 5.29 -27.01
CA GLY A 360 -2.96 6.29 -28.07
C GLY A 360 -3.61 7.60 -27.64
N LEU A 361 -3.59 7.92 -26.35
CA LEU A 361 -4.14 9.15 -25.77
C LEU A 361 -3.15 10.30 -25.95
N LEU A 362 -2.88 10.69 -27.19
CA LEU A 362 -1.79 11.61 -27.56
C LEU A 362 -1.85 12.97 -26.86
N SER A 363 -3.05 13.55 -26.75
CA SER A 363 -3.26 14.83 -26.05
C SER A 363 -2.84 14.73 -24.59
N LEU A 364 -3.26 13.63 -23.92
CA LEU A 364 -3.00 13.41 -22.52
C LEU A 364 -1.53 13.02 -22.25
N GLU A 365 -0.95 12.16 -23.10
CA GLU A 365 0.49 11.84 -23.11
C GLU A 365 1.31 13.14 -23.13
N THR A 366 0.94 14.09 -24.01
CA THR A 366 1.63 15.36 -24.17
C THR A 366 1.48 16.26 -22.93
N GLN A 367 0.29 16.32 -22.34
CA GLN A 367 0.05 17.10 -21.10
C GLN A 367 0.85 16.55 -19.91
N VAL A 368 0.79 15.23 -19.70
CA VAL A 368 1.52 14.54 -18.63
C VAL A 368 3.03 14.77 -18.78
N LEU A 369 3.57 14.61 -19.99
CA LEU A 369 5.00 14.82 -20.26
C LEU A 369 5.41 16.29 -20.17
N SER A 370 4.54 17.21 -20.56
CA SER A 370 4.79 18.66 -20.41
C SER A 370 4.89 19.05 -18.94
N LEU A 371 4.07 18.46 -18.07
CA LEU A 371 4.19 18.64 -16.63
C LEU A 371 5.46 17.94 -16.09
N ALA A 372 5.73 16.71 -16.54
CA ALA A 372 6.93 15.97 -16.14
C ALA A 372 8.23 16.76 -16.39
N VAL A 373 8.39 17.42 -17.54
CA VAL A 373 9.59 18.24 -17.82
C VAL A 373 9.66 19.53 -17.01
N GLN A 374 8.54 20.03 -16.48
CA GLN A 374 8.55 21.17 -15.55
C GLN A 374 9.04 20.75 -14.17
N HIS A 375 8.62 19.58 -13.69
CA HIS A 375 9.06 19.02 -12.40
C HIS A 375 10.48 18.44 -12.46
N PHE A 376 10.84 17.82 -13.59
CA PHE A 376 12.10 17.13 -13.83
C PHE A 376 12.84 17.72 -15.04
N PRO A 377 13.23 19.01 -15.00
CA PRO A 377 13.82 19.69 -16.16
C PRO A 377 15.16 19.12 -16.61
N GLN A 378 15.83 18.34 -15.74
CA GLN A 378 17.11 17.69 -16.03
C GLN A 378 16.96 16.25 -16.57
N SER A 379 15.74 15.73 -16.68
CA SER A 379 15.52 14.37 -17.22
C SER A 379 15.50 14.39 -18.75
N ALA A 380 16.62 13.96 -19.36
CA ALA A 380 16.71 13.82 -20.81
C ALA A 380 15.63 12.86 -21.37
N LEU A 381 15.25 11.85 -20.60
CA LEU A 381 14.23 10.87 -20.99
C LEU A 381 12.84 11.50 -21.11
N PHE A 382 12.44 12.39 -20.19
CA PHE A 382 11.16 13.08 -20.31
C PHE A 382 11.13 14.06 -21.49
N TRP A 383 12.22 14.78 -21.74
CA TRP A 383 12.32 15.64 -22.93
C TRP A 383 12.24 14.83 -24.22
N TYR A 384 12.91 13.68 -24.27
CA TYR A 384 12.83 12.76 -25.41
C TYR A 384 11.42 12.21 -25.61
N ALA A 385 10.77 11.74 -24.55
CA ALA A 385 9.39 11.26 -24.59
C ALA A 385 8.42 12.37 -25.03
N LEU A 386 8.57 13.60 -24.53
CA LEU A 386 7.76 14.75 -24.94
C LEU A 386 7.94 15.06 -26.43
N GLY A 387 9.18 14.97 -26.93
CA GLY A 387 9.47 15.09 -28.36
C GLY A 387 8.75 14.03 -29.20
N ASN A 388 8.74 12.78 -28.73
CA ASN A 388 8.02 11.70 -29.41
C ASN A 388 6.50 11.94 -29.42
N ALA A 389 5.91 12.36 -28.30
CA ALA A 389 4.49 12.65 -28.19
C ALA A 389 4.07 13.80 -29.13
N ARG A 390 4.79 14.92 -29.10
CA ARG A 390 4.56 16.07 -29.99
C ARG A 390 4.75 15.75 -31.46
N ALA A 391 5.73 14.90 -31.80
CA ALA A 391 5.94 14.44 -33.17
C ALA A 391 4.74 13.65 -33.69
N LYS A 392 4.10 12.83 -32.86
CA LYS A 392 2.86 12.10 -33.22
C LYS A 392 1.66 13.06 -33.35
N SER A 393 1.63 14.15 -32.58
CA SER A 393 0.63 15.21 -32.68
C SER A 393 0.85 16.19 -33.85
N ASN A 394 1.88 15.99 -34.68
CA ASN A 394 2.31 16.90 -35.76
C ASN A 394 2.78 18.29 -35.29
N GLU A 395 3.15 18.43 -34.01
CA GLU A 395 3.77 19.64 -33.44
C GLU A 395 5.27 19.63 -33.71
N PHE A 396 5.65 19.75 -34.99
CA PHE A 396 7.02 19.47 -35.45
C PHE A 396 8.07 20.38 -34.83
N THR A 397 7.77 21.67 -34.66
CA THR A 397 8.72 22.66 -34.14
C THR A 397 9.00 22.37 -32.66
N GLU A 398 7.95 22.17 -31.89
CA GLU A 398 7.97 21.90 -30.46
C GLU A 398 8.58 20.53 -30.15
N ALA A 399 8.41 19.55 -31.04
CA ALA A 399 9.07 18.25 -30.96
C ALA A 399 10.58 18.35 -31.16
N ILE A 400 11.03 19.10 -32.18
CA ILE A 400 12.47 19.33 -32.42
C ILE A 400 13.12 20.03 -31.22
N GLN A 401 12.46 21.06 -30.67
CA GLN A 401 12.94 21.74 -29.46
C GLN A 401 13.07 20.80 -28.26
N ALA A 402 12.10 19.90 -28.08
CA ALA A 402 12.17 18.90 -27.01
C ALA A 402 13.34 17.91 -27.21
N TYR A 403 13.58 17.44 -28.44
CA TYR A 403 14.75 16.61 -28.76
C TYR A 403 16.07 17.37 -28.54
N GLU A 404 16.17 18.64 -28.92
CA GLU A 404 17.35 19.47 -28.67
C GLU A 404 17.65 19.59 -27.18
N LYS A 405 16.62 19.75 -26.35
CA LYS A 405 16.76 19.73 -24.89
C LYS A 405 17.25 18.37 -24.38
N ALA A 406 16.64 17.28 -24.84
CA ALA A 406 17.06 15.92 -24.47
C ALA A 406 18.53 15.66 -24.82
N ILE A 407 18.95 16.08 -26.02
CA ILE A 407 20.32 15.96 -26.54
C ILE A 407 21.31 16.81 -25.74
N THR A 408 20.90 18.00 -25.32
CA THR A 408 21.75 18.88 -24.49
C THR A 408 22.02 18.25 -23.12
N LEU A 409 21.00 17.63 -22.52
CA LEU A 409 21.10 16.98 -21.21
C LEU A 409 21.81 15.64 -21.28
N SER A 410 21.61 14.88 -22.36
CA SER A 410 22.28 13.61 -22.62
C SER A 410 22.81 13.55 -24.05
N PRO A 411 24.06 14.01 -24.29
CA PRO A 411 24.67 14.00 -25.62
C PRO A 411 24.85 12.59 -26.20
N THR A 412 24.72 11.54 -25.39
CA THR A 412 24.84 10.13 -25.78
C THR A 412 23.50 9.48 -26.17
N LEU A 413 22.37 10.19 -26.04
CA LEU A 413 21.04 9.67 -26.38
C LEU A 413 20.81 9.67 -27.90
N TYR A 414 21.35 8.66 -28.58
CA TYR A 414 21.28 8.49 -30.04
C TYR A 414 19.85 8.60 -30.59
N GLU A 415 18.87 8.02 -29.89
CA GLU A 415 17.48 7.98 -30.31
C GLU A 415 16.88 9.38 -30.50
N ALA A 416 17.28 10.34 -29.65
CA ALA A 416 16.84 11.73 -29.78
C ALA A 416 17.41 12.39 -31.05
N TYR A 417 18.69 12.15 -31.37
CA TYR A 417 19.30 12.64 -32.61
C TYR A 417 18.61 12.07 -33.84
N TYR A 418 18.40 10.75 -33.84
CA TYR A 418 17.81 10.07 -34.98
C TYR A 418 16.36 10.49 -35.22
N ASN A 419 15.55 10.57 -34.15
CA ASN A 419 14.16 11.00 -34.27
C ASN A 419 14.05 12.47 -34.71
N ALA A 420 14.92 13.37 -34.23
CA ALA A 420 14.98 14.74 -34.70
C ALA A 420 15.33 14.83 -36.20
N ALA A 421 16.33 14.05 -36.65
CA ALA A 421 16.74 14.00 -38.05
C ALA A 421 15.62 13.52 -38.98
N VAL A 422 14.97 12.42 -38.60
CA VAL A 422 13.87 11.82 -39.36
C VAL A 422 12.66 12.75 -39.38
N LEU A 423 12.33 13.39 -38.26
CA LEU A 423 11.21 14.33 -38.18
C LEU A 423 11.46 15.57 -39.05
N ALA A 424 12.66 16.15 -39.00
CA ALA A 424 13.06 17.27 -39.86
C ALA A 424 12.97 16.90 -41.35
N MET A 425 13.40 15.69 -41.72
CA MET A 425 13.29 15.19 -43.09
C MET A 425 11.83 15.02 -43.53
N LYS A 426 10.96 14.47 -42.66
CA LYS A 426 9.52 14.32 -42.93
C LYS A 426 8.83 15.67 -43.08
N ASN A 427 9.24 16.67 -42.31
CA ASN A 427 8.74 18.04 -42.40
C ASN A 427 9.36 18.86 -43.55
N GLY A 428 10.16 18.23 -44.43
CA GLY A 428 10.79 18.88 -45.59
C GLY A 428 11.98 19.80 -45.26
N ASN A 429 12.37 19.92 -43.98
CA ASN A 429 13.53 20.70 -43.58
C ASN A 429 14.83 19.87 -43.73
N PHE A 430 15.22 19.67 -45.00
CA PHE A 430 16.43 18.91 -45.35
C PHE A 430 17.73 19.48 -44.75
N PRO A 431 17.94 20.81 -44.66
CA PRO A 431 19.12 21.36 -44.00
C PRO A 431 19.25 20.94 -42.53
N THR A 432 18.17 21.04 -41.75
CA THR A 432 18.17 20.61 -40.34
C THR A 432 18.36 19.09 -40.22
N ALA A 433 17.71 18.30 -41.08
CA ALA A 433 17.91 16.85 -41.11
C ALA A 433 19.36 16.46 -41.40
N MET A 434 20.00 17.14 -42.36
CA MET A 434 21.40 16.93 -42.71
C MET A 434 22.32 17.22 -41.54
N ASN A 435 22.09 18.33 -40.82
CA ASN A 435 22.87 18.69 -39.64
C ASN A 435 22.80 17.60 -38.56
N TRP A 436 21.60 17.09 -38.27
CA TRP A 436 21.42 16.02 -37.30
C TRP A 436 22.14 14.73 -37.71
N PHE A 437 22.01 14.30 -38.97
CA PHE A 437 22.74 13.12 -39.44
C PHE A 437 24.26 13.33 -39.44
N GLU A 438 24.74 14.54 -39.71
CA GLU A 438 26.16 14.87 -39.61
C GLU A 438 26.66 14.68 -38.16
N ARG A 439 25.92 15.22 -37.18
CA ARG A 439 26.22 15.02 -35.75
C ARG A 439 26.21 13.53 -35.39
N ILE A 440 25.25 12.76 -35.90
CA ILE A 440 25.21 11.30 -35.69
C ILE A 440 26.49 10.65 -36.20
N SER A 441 26.89 10.96 -37.44
CA SER A 441 28.05 10.35 -38.09
C SER A 441 29.37 10.62 -37.36
N GLN A 442 29.45 11.76 -36.69
CA GLN A 442 30.63 12.20 -35.95
C GLN A 442 30.64 11.62 -34.53
N GLN A 443 29.52 11.67 -33.81
CA GLN A 443 29.43 11.32 -32.39
C GLN A 443 29.18 9.84 -32.12
N PHE A 444 28.56 9.12 -33.06
CA PHE A 444 28.24 7.70 -32.89
C PHE A 444 28.90 6.87 -34.00
N PRO A 445 30.17 6.47 -33.83
CA PRO A 445 30.92 5.72 -34.84
C PRO A 445 30.20 4.46 -35.34
N GLN A 446 29.48 3.77 -34.46
CA GLN A 446 28.70 2.58 -34.79
C GLN A 446 27.52 2.83 -35.75
N TYR A 447 27.04 4.09 -35.83
CA TYR A 447 25.93 4.49 -36.71
C TYR A 447 26.40 5.37 -37.87
N ARG A 448 27.73 5.56 -38.03
CA ARG A 448 28.30 6.45 -39.04
C ARG A 448 27.92 6.09 -40.47
N GLU A 449 28.00 4.81 -40.82
CA GLU A 449 27.66 4.37 -42.18
C GLU A 449 26.19 4.64 -42.51
N GLU A 450 25.28 4.32 -41.59
CA GLU A 450 23.85 4.59 -41.78
C GLU A 450 23.57 6.09 -41.89
N ALA A 451 24.19 6.91 -41.03
CA ALA A 451 24.07 8.36 -41.11
C ALA A 451 24.58 8.90 -42.47
N ASN A 452 25.72 8.39 -42.96
CA ASN A 452 26.26 8.75 -44.27
C ASN A 452 25.34 8.36 -45.42
N ARG A 453 24.65 7.21 -45.34
CA ARG A 453 23.61 6.84 -46.32
C ARG A 453 22.43 7.81 -46.31
N ARG A 454 21.98 8.24 -45.13
CA ARG A 454 20.90 9.23 -45.00
C ARG A 454 21.30 10.60 -45.56
N ILE A 455 22.52 11.06 -45.27
CA ILE A 455 23.10 12.31 -45.82
C ILE A 455 23.17 12.23 -47.35
N ALA A 456 23.72 11.15 -47.90
CA ALA A 456 23.82 10.96 -49.35
C ALA A 456 22.44 10.97 -50.03
N ALA A 457 21.43 10.32 -49.42
CA ALA A 457 20.06 10.34 -49.94
C ALA A 457 19.46 11.75 -49.96
N LEU A 458 19.72 12.56 -48.91
CA LEU A 458 19.30 13.96 -48.86
C LEU A 458 20.02 14.82 -49.92
N LEU A 459 21.32 14.59 -50.14
CA LEU A 459 22.12 15.27 -51.17
C LEU A 459 21.63 14.94 -52.58
N ILE A 460 21.27 13.69 -52.86
CA ILE A 460 20.66 13.30 -54.15
C ILE A 460 19.34 14.04 -54.35
N LYS A 461 18.48 14.10 -53.32
CA LYS A 461 17.21 14.84 -53.39
C LYS A 461 17.40 16.34 -53.61
N SER A 462 18.50 16.93 -53.15
CA SER A 462 18.85 18.33 -53.38
C SER A 462 19.67 18.56 -54.66
N GLY A 463 19.81 17.55 -55.53
CA GLY A 463 20.52 17.64 -56.82
C GLY A 463 22.04 17.56 -56.74
N GLN A 464 22.60 17.22 -55.56
CA GLN A 464 24.04 17.20 -55.29
C GLN A 464 24.61 15.77 -55.38
N LEU A 465 24.46 15.13 -56.55
CA LEU A 465 24.85 13.72 -56.77
C LEU A 465 26.35 13.46 -56.52
N GLU A 466 27.22 14.39 -56.91
CA GLU A 466 28.67 14.27 -56.69
C GLU A 466 29.01 14.22 -55.20
N ALA A 467 28.45 15.15 -54.40
CA ALA A 467 28.66 15.20 -52.96
C ALA A 467 28.10 13.95 -52.27
N ALA A 468 26.99 13.40 -52.76
CA ALA A 468 26.41 12.16 -52.26
C ALA A 468 27.35 10.96 -52.47
N LEU A 469 27.94 10.82 -53.65
CA LEU A 469 28.89 9.74 -53.96
C LEU A 469 30.18 9.86 -53.15
N GLN A 470 30.69 11.09 -52.96
CA GLN A 470 31.83 11.35 -52.09
C GLN A 470 31.53 10.97 -50.62
N ARG A 471 30.34 11.31 -50.11
CA ARG A 471 29.94 10.98 -48.73
C ARG A 471 29.83 9.47 -48.50
N LEU A 472 29.46 8.71 -49.52
CA LEU A 472 29.42 7.24 -49.50
C LEU A 472 30.81 6.58 -49.66
N GLY A 473 31.88 7.38 -49.83
CA GLY A 473 33.24 6.87 -50.03
C GLY A 473 33.47 6.27 -51.41
N VAL A 474 32.67 6.63 -52.42
CA VAL A 474 32.86 6.18 -53.80
C VAL A 474 34.14 6.83 -54.36
N PRO A 475 35.11 6.04 -54.89
CA PRO A 475 36.34 6.59 -55.44
C PRO A 475 36.07 7.60 -56.56
N ALA A 476 36.85 8.69 -56.62
CA ALA A 476 36.65 9.79 -57.56
C ALA A 476 36.52 9.34 -59.04
N ALA A 477 37.31 8.34 -59.45
CA ALA A 477 37.23 7.76 -60.80
C ALA A 477 35.85 7.16 -61.11
N LYS A 478 35.24 6.46 -60.14
CA LYS A 478 33.91 5.84 -60.27
C LYS A 478 32.79 6.88 -60.13
N THR A 479 33.00 7.91 -59.31
CA THR A 479 32.10 9.07 -59.21
C THR A 479 31.97 9.79 -60.56
N GLN A 480 33.09 10.02 -61.24
CA GLN A 480 33.11 10.68 -62.55
C GLN A 480 32.43 9.84 -63.66
N GLU A 481 32.50 8.51 -63.55
CA GLU A 481 31.80 7.57 -64.43
C GLU A 481 30.27 7.64 -64.24
N VAL A 482 29.80 7.59 -62.99
CA VAL A 482 28.37 7.70 -62.63
C VAL A 482 27.77 9.05 -63.05
N LEU A 483 28.49 10.16 -62.84
CA LEU A 483 28.05 11.49 -63.27
C LEU A 483 27.90 11.59 -64.80
N LYS A 484 28.78 10.96 -65.59
CA LYS A 484 28.67 10.90 -67.06
C LYS A 484 27.46 10.09 -67.52
N MET A 485 27.11 9.01 -66.82
CA MET A 485 25.92 8.22 -67.14
C MET A 485 24.61 8.97 -66.85
N HIS A 486 24.57 9.73 -65.75
CA HIS A 486 23.39 10.52 -65.37
C HIS A 486 23.28 11.88 -66.08
N GLY A 487 24.40 12.47 -66.52
CA GLY A 487 24.43 13.71 -67.31
C GLY A 487 24.11 13.53 -68.80
N ASN A 488 24.03 12.29 -69.30
CA ASN A 488 23.72 11.95 -70.69
C ASN A 488 22.28 11.48 -70.92
N VAL A 489 21.35 11.73 -69.99
CA VAL A 489 19.91 11.52 -70.25
C VAL A 489 19.36 12.78 -70.94
N PRO A 490 18.97 12.74 -72.22
CA PRO A 490 18.36 13.88 -72.89
C PRO A 490 16.99 14.15 -72.29
N ASN A 491 16.65 15.43 -72.05
CA ASN A 491 15.25 15.85 -71.90
C ASN A 491 14.45 15.35 -73.12
N MET A 492 13.48 14.46 -72.90
CA MET A 492 12.36 14.22 -73.81
C MET A 492 11.05 14.22 -73.02
#